data_AF-A0A937BGN7-F1
#
_entry.id   AF-A0A937BGN7-F1
#
_cell.length_a   1.000
_cell.length_b   1.000
_cell.length_c   1.000
_cell.angle_alpha   90.00
_cell.angle_beta   90.00
_cell.angle_gamma   90.00
#
_symmetry.space_group_name_H-M   'P 1'
#
loop_
_entity.id
_entity.type
_entity.pdbx_description
1 polymer ?
#
loop_
_entity_poly.entity_id
_entity_poly.type
_entity_poly.pdbx_seq_one_letter_code
_entity_poly.pdbx_strand_id
1 'polypeptide(L)'
;MGVYNPTTQEVNGLYVFVIKLRDGSYLKFQIQSLINGVYTFRYANLDGSGEVTKTISKADHAGKVLAYFSFASGETIDVEPSDGFDLLFCRYYDLIPQGADSVQYLVTGILSGAGVQVAEASNVDPATVQFQDYADSLSSNLDIIGHDWKYFDLNAFEWILPSDLVYFVKTRDDRVWKLRFMEFQGSKWLRSLKKTDLGVISGVEDPSSPLRILSVS
;
A
#
# COMPACT_ATOMS: atom_id res chain seq x y z
N MET A 1 -3.69 -16.24 0.53
CA MET A 1 -2.21 -16.13 0.41
C MET A 1 -1.59 -17.52 0.40
N GLY A 2 -0.28 -17.64 0.21
CA GLY A 2 0.40 -18.95 0.16
C GLY A 2 1.12 -19.31 1.46
N VAL A 3 1.56 -20.56 1.57
CA VAL A 3 2.40 -21.06 2.67
C VAL A 3 3.86 -20.88 2.28
N TYR A 4 4.63 -20.16 3.10
CA TYR A 4 6.07 -20.06 2.94
C TYR A 4 6.74 -21.35 3.40
N ASN A 5 7.56 -21.93 2.55
CA ASN A 5 8.42 -23.06 2.85
C ASN A 5 9.86 -22.54 3.06
N PRO A 6 10.39 -22.54 4.30
CA PRO A 6 11.73 -22.01 4.57
C PRO A 6 12.86 -22.89 4.00
N THR A 7 12.60 -24.17 3.71
CA THR A 7 13.60 -25.08 3.12
C THR A 7 13.83 -24.77 1.65
N THR A 8 12.75 -24.55 0.90
CA THR A 8 12.84 -24.23 -0.54
C THR A 8 12.86 -22.73 -0.82
N GLN A 9 12.55 -21.90 0.18
CA GLN A 9 12.38 -20.44 0.07
C GLN A 9 11.25 -20.05 -0.91
N GLU A 10 10.21 -20.86 -0.98
CA GLU A 10 9.08 -20.69 -1.89
C GLU A 10 7.82 -20.34 -1.12
N VAL A 11 6.95 -19.54 -1.73
CA VAL A 11 5.58 -19.37 -1.25
C VAL A 11 4.64 -20.14 -2.16
N ASN A 12 3.90 -21.11 -1.62
CA ASN A 12 2.96 -21.94 -2.39
C ASN A 12 1.52 -21.49 -2.16
N GLY A 13 0.81 -21.10 -3.21
CA GLY A 13 -0.53 -20.55 -3.10
C GLY A 13 -1.60 -21.59 -2.77
N LEU A 14 -2.46 -21.26 -1.80
CA LEU A 14 -3.50 -22.16 -1.28
C LEU A 14 -4.90 -21.90 -1.84
N TYR A 15 -5.18 -20.66 -2.26
CA TYR A 15 -6.55 -20.20 -2.50
C TYR A 15 -6.83 -19.98 -3.98
N VAL A 16 -8.06 -20.31 -4.37
CA VAL A 16 -8.65 -19.93 -5.66
C VAL A 16 -9.61 -18.78 -5.41
N PHE A 17 -9.48 -17.72 -6.20
CA PHE A 17 -10.32 -16.54 -6.17
C PHE A 17 -11.28 -16.55 -7.35
N VAL A 18 -12.43 -15.92 -7.18
CA VAL A 18 -13.34 -15.60 -8.29
C VAL A 18 -13.26 -14.10 -8.54
N ILE A 19 -12.92 -13.71 -9.77
CA ILE A 19 -12.79 -12.32 -10.20
C ILE A 19 -13.92 -12.01 -11.16
N LYS A 20 -14.68 -10.93 -10.90
CA LYS A 20 -15.62 -10.36 -11.87
C LYS A 20 -14.90 -9.32 -12.72
N LEU A 21 -14.89 -9.52 -14.04
CA LEU A 21 -14.30 -8.60 -15.01
C LEU A 21 -15.23 -7.42 -15.30
N ARG A 22 -14.69 -6.40 -15.98
CA ARG A 22 -15.42 -5.16 -16.31
C ARG A 22 -16.61 -5.39 -17.25
N ASP A 23 -16.51 -6.40 -18.11
CA ASP A 23 -17.59 -6.82 -19.01
C ASP A 23 -18.68 -7.65 -18.31
N GLY A 24 -18.53 -7.90 -17.01
CA GLY A 24 -19.46 -8.67 -16.19
C GLY A 24 -19.20 -10.18 -16.16
N SER A 25 -18.26 -10.68 -16.96
CA SER A 25 -17.84 -12.09 -16.94
C SER A 25 -17.03 -12.42 -15.69
N TYR A 26 -16.80 -13.72 -15.46
CA TYR A 26 -16.09 -14.22 -14.28
C TYR A 26 -14.95 -15.17 -14.65
N LEU A 27 -13.83 -15.03 -13.94
CA LEU A 27 -12.71 -15.96 -13.99
C LEU A 27 -12.47 -16.58 -12.61
N LYS A 28 -12.03 -17.83 -12.59
CA LYS A 28 -11.31 -18.38 -11.43
C LYS A 28 -9.83 -18.10 -11.60
N PHE A 29 -9.16 -17.66 -10.54
CA PHE A 29 -7.76 -17.24 -10.52
C PHE A 29 -7.04 -17.84 -9.32
N GLN A 30 -5.81 -18.31 -9.52
CA GLN A 30 -4.96 -18.84 -8.46
C GLN A 30 -3.52 -18.39 -8.68
N ILE A 31 -2.94 -17.73 -7.68
CA ILE A 31 -1.48 -17.65 -7.55
C ILE A 31 -1.01 -19.04 -7.14
N GLN A 32 -0.17 -19.67 -7.94
CA GLN A 32 0.37 -21.00 -7.66
C GLN A 32 1.63 -20.91 -6.80
N SER A 33 2.53 -19.98 -7.12
CA SER A 33 3.75 -19.82 -6.35
C SER A 33 4.40 -18.44 -6.49
N LEU A 34 5.29 -18.13 -5.55
CA LEU A 34 6.35 -17.13 -5.68
C LEU A 34 7.68 -17.82 -5.38
N ILE A 35 8.54 -17.90 -6.40
CA ILE A 35 9.84 -18.58 -6.33
C ILE A 35 10.88 -17.65 -6.93
N ASN A 36 11.95 -17.33 -6.19
CA ASN A 36 13.04 -16.46 -6.67
C ASN A 36 12.55 -15.14 -7.29
N GLY A 37 11.52 -14.53 -6.71
CA GLY A 37 10.96 -13.27 -7.22
C GLY A 37 10.04 -13.40 -8.44
N VAL A 38 9.73 -14.62 -8.89
CA VAL A 38 8.81 -14.89 -10.00
C VAL A 38 7.49 -15.41 -9.45
N TYR A 39 6.41 -14.67 -9.72
CA TYR A 39 5.06 -15.16 -9.49
C TYR A 39 4.65 -16.09 -10.63
N THR A 40 4.10 -17.25 -10.30
CA THR A 40 3.39 -18.13 -11.24
C THR A 40 1.93 -18.17 -10.83
N PHE A 41 1.03 -17.95 -11.78
CA PHE A 41 -0.41 -17.99 -11.54
C PHE A 41 -1.14 -18.57 -12.75
N ARG A 42 -2.36 -19.01 -12.50
CA ARG A 42 -3.26 -19.48 -13.54
C ARG A 42 -4.65 -18.88 -13.40
N TYR A 43 -5.36 -18.80 -14.50
CA TYR A 43 -6.76 -18.41 -14.53
C TYR A 43 -7.50 -19.14 -15.64
N ALA A 44 -8.80 -19.32 -15.46
CA ALA A 44 -9.67 -20.01 -16.40
C ALA A 44 -11.12 -19.50 -16.26
N ASN A 45 -11.98 -19.91 -17.18
CA ASN A 45 -13.43 -19.77 -17.00
C ASN A 45 -13.89 -20.59 -15.77
N LEU A 46 -15.06 -20.26 -15.23
CA LEU A 46 -15.59 -20.94 -14.03
C LEU A 46 -15.80 -22.45 -14.24
N ASP A 47 -16.14 -22.87 -15.47
CA ASP A 47 -16.27 -24.28 -15.86
C ASP A 47 -14.91 -24.99 -16.06
N GLY A 48 -13.80 -24.25 -15.98
CA GLY A 48 -12.44 -24.74 -16.19
C GLY A 48 -11.95 -24.72 -17.64
N SER A 49 -12.78 -24.30 -18.59
CA SER A 49 -12.33 -24.09 -19.96
C SER A 49 -11.39 -22.87 -20.07
N GLY A 50 -10.53 -22.87 -21.10
CA GLY A 50 -9.64 -21.74 -21.39
C GLY A 50 -8.61 -21.46 -20.29
N GLU A 51 -8.12 -22.48 -19.59
CA GLU A 51 -7.08 -22.32 -18.58
C GLU A 51 -5.77 -21.82 -19.21
N VAL A 52 -5.21 -20.77 -18.61
CA VAL A 52 -3.93 -20.18 -18.99
C VAL A 52 -3.07 -20.05 -17.74
N THR A 53 -1.80 -20.41 -17.87
CA THR A 53 -0.76 -20.16 -16.86
C THR A 53 0.15 -19.04 -17.33
N LYS A 54 0.46 -18.10 -16.45
CA LYS A 54 1.32 -16.95 -16.70
C LYS A 54 2.34 -16.81 -15.58
N THR A 55 3.46 -16.17 -15.91
CA THR A 55 4.51 -15.82 -14.97
C THR A 55 4.77 -14.32 -15.02
N ILE A 56 5.12 -13.73 -13.88
CA ILE A 56 5.55 -12.33 -13.76
C ILE A 56 6.82 -12.31 -12.90
N SER A 57 7.94 -11.91 -13.49
CA SER A 57 9.19 -11.70 -12.77
C SER A 57 9.21 -10.29 -12.20
N LYS A 58 9.49 -10.14 -10.89
CA LYS A 58 9.69 -8.82 -10.28
C LYS A 58 10.85 -8.05 -10.93
N ALA A 59 11.85 -8.74 -11.44
CA ALA A 59 13.01 -8.12 -12.09
C ALA A 59 12.64 -7.39 -13.39
N ASP A 60 11.59 -7.83 -14.09
CA ASP A 60 11.13 -7.21 -15.35
C ASP A 60 10.41 -5.87 -15.10
N HIS A 61 10.16 -5.55 -13.83
CA HIS A 61 9.47 -4.34 -13.39
C HIS A 61 10.36 -3.49 -12.46
N ALA A 62 11.69 -3.55 -12.64
CA ALA A 62 12.63 -2.74 -11.87
C ALA A 62 12.31 -1.24 -12.01
N GLY A 63 12.27 -0.53 -10.87
CA GLY A 63 11.92 0.89 -10.81
C GLY A 63 10.41 1.18 -10.77
N LYS A 64 9.55 0.16 -10.88
CA LYS A 64 8.11 0.27 -10.66
C LYS A 64 7.74 -0.06 -9.22
N VAL A 65 6.64 0.49 -8.74
CA VAL A 65 6.10 0.19 -7.41
C VAL A 65 5.40 -1.17 -7.43
N LEU A 66 4.63 -1.44 -8.47
CA LEU A 66 3.87 -2.68 -8.65
C LEU A 66 4.06 -3.25 -10.05
N ALA A 67 3.82 -4.56 -10.18
CA ALA A 67 3.61 -5.20 -11.47
C ALA A 67 2.12 -5.33 -11.74
N TYR A 68 1.68 -4.99 -12.96
CA TYR A 68 0.27 -5.00 -13.33
C TYR A 68 0.02 -6.02 -14.44
N PHE A 69 -1.08 -6.75 -14.34
CA PHE A 69 -1.51 -7.74 -15.31
C PHE A 69 -2.95 -7.47 -15.75
N SER A 70 -3.21 -7.56 -17.05
CA SER A 70 -4.53 -7.41 -17.62
C SER A 70 -5.07 -8.75 -18.08
N PHE A 71 -6.16 -9.22 -17.46
CA PHE A 71 -6.88 -10.41 -17.93
C PHE A 71 -7.54 -10.22 -19.31
N ALA A 72 -7.75 -8.97 -19.74
CA ALA A 72 -8.33 -8.68 -21.05
C ALA A 72 -7.32 -8.85 -22.20
N SER A 73 -6.06 -8.47 -21.98
CA SER A 73 -4.98 -8.68 -22.98
C SER A 73 -4.19 -9.96 -22.73
N GLY A 74 -4.24 -10.52 -21.53
CA GLY A 74 -3.41 -11.65 -21.11
C GLY A 74 -1.95 -11.28 -20.87
N GLU A 75 -1.62 -9.98 -20.79
CA GLU A 75 -0.25 -9.48 -20.74
C GLU A 75 -0.03 -8.58 -19.53
N THR A 76 1.25 -8.42 -19.15
CA THR A 76 1.65 -7.36 -18.23
C THR A 76 1.47 -6.01 -18.90
N ILE A 77 1.10 -5.01 -18.10
CA ILE A 77 0.87 -3.64 -18.58
C ILE A 77 1.57 -2.65 -17.66
N ASP A 78 1.88 -1.47 -18.18
CA ASP A 78 2.38 -0.34 -17.41
C ASP A 78 1.28 0.72 -17.30
N VAL A 79 0.83 0.96 -16.07
CA VAL A 79 -0.24 1.91 -15.77
C VAL A 79 0.17 2.94 -14.73
N GLU A 80 1.42 2.90 -14.28
CA GLU A 80 1.95 3.95 -13.41
C GLU A 80 2.11 5.24 -14.22
N PRO A 81 1.79 6.42 -13.66
CA PRO A 81 2.09 7.69 -14.32
C PRO A 81 3.59 7.79 -14.65
N SER A 82 3.94 8.52 -15.72
CA SER A 82 5.34 8.70 -16.13
C SER A 82 6.20 9.32 -15.02
N ASP A 83 5.61 10.22 -14.25
CA ASP A 83 6.25 10.90 -13.14
C ASP A 83 6.03 10.14 -11.81
N GLY A 84 5.52 8.91 -11.85
CA GLY A 84 5.15 8.13 -10.66
C GLY A 84 3.95 8.72 -9.89
N PHE A 85 3.72 8.20 -8.69
CA PHE A 85 2.69 8.68 -7.76
C PHE A 85 3.27 8.67 -6.35
N ASP A 86 2.71 9.48 -5.44
CA ASP A 86 3.10 9.42 -4.03
C ASP A 86 2.19 8.51 -3.22
N LEU A 87 0.89 8.51 -3.54
CA LEU A 87 -0.12 7.69 -2.89
C LEU A 87 -1.04 7.04 -3.94
N LEU A 88 -1.29 5.74 -3.81
CA LEU A 88 -2.22 4.96 -4.62
C LEU A 88 -3.39 4.48 -3.75
N PHE A 89 -4.58 4.99 -4.03
CA PHE A 89 -5.82 4.56 -3.41
C PHE A 89 -6.35 3.34 -4.17
N CYS A 90 -6.45 2.20 -3.51
CA CYS A 90 -6.80 0.96 -4.19
C CYS A 90 -7.53 -0.02 -3.28
N ARG A 91 -7.92 -1.16 -3.86
CA ARG A 91 -8.41 -2.32 -3.13
C ARG A 91 -7.46 -3.47 -3.34
N TYR A 92 -7.14 -4.16 -2.25
CA TYR A 92 -6.29 -5.34 -2.27
C TYR A 92 -6.80 -6.33 -1.22
N TYR A 93 -6.35 -7.57 -1.32
CA TYR A 93 -6.67 -8.57 -0.31
C TYR A 93 -5.62 -8.55 0.79
N ASP A 94 -6.07 -8.52 2.03
CA ASP A 94 -5.24 -8.63 3.22
C ASP A 94 -5.78 -9.70 4.17
N LEU A 95 -4.95 -10.14 5.12
CA LEU A 95 -5.35 -11.05 6.19
C LEU A 95 -5.89 -10.26 7.37
N ILE A 96 -7.19 -10.36 7.61
CA ILE A 96 -7.86 -9.70 8.72
C ILE A 96 -7.96 -10.68 9.90
N PRO A 97 -7.50 -10.31 11.11
CA PRO A 97 -7.71 -11.11 12.31
C PRO A 97 -9.20 -11.35 12.56
N GLN A 98 -9.57 -12.60 12.83
CA GLN A 98 -10.92 -13.02 13.20
C GLN A 98 -10.82 -14.01 14.38
N GLY A 99 -10.69 -13.47 15.59
CA GLY A 99 -10.46 -14.28 16.79
C GLY A 99 -9.07 -14.92 16.76
N ALA A 100 -9.01 -16.26 16.88
CA ALA A 100 -7.76 -17.01 16.80
C ALA A 100 -7.27 -17.26 15.37
N ASP A 101 -8.13 -17.01 14.37
CA ASP A 101 -7.84 -17.22 12.96
C ASP A 101 -7.67 -15.88 12.22
N SER A 102 -7.28 -15.95 10.95
CA SER A 102 -7.31 -14.80 10.03
C SER A 102 -8.04 -15.17 8.75
N VAL A 103 -8.78 -14.21 8.20
CA VAL A 103 -9.54 -14.38 6.96
C VAL A 103 -9.01 -13.44 5.89
N GLN A 104 -8.85 -13.95 4.68
CA GLN A 104 -8.47 -13.12 3.55
C GLN A 104 -9.66 -12.27 3.12
N TYR A 105 -9.52 -10.94 3.20
CA TYR A 105 -10.61 -10.01 2.96
C TYR A 105 -10.20 -8.91 1.97
N LEU A 106 -11.13 -8.50 1.12
CA LEU A 106 -10.90 -7.42 0.16
C LEU A 106 -11.07 -6.07 0.85
N VAL A 107 -9.95 -5.46 1.22
CA VAL A 107 -9.91 -4.15 1.89
C VAL A 107 -9.82 -3.00 0.90
N THR A 108 -10.07 -1.78 1.39
CA THR A 108 -9.76 -0.53 0.68
C THR A 108 -8.62 0.13 1.44
N GLY A 109 -7.51 0.40 0.78
CA GLY A 109 -6.31 0.94 1.42
C GLY A 109 -5.54 1.90 0.53
N ILE A 110 -4.42 2.38 1.05
CA ILE A 110 -3.58 3.40 0.44
C ILE A 110 -2.14 2.91 0.47
N LEU A 111 -1.52 2.82 -0.69
CA LEU A 111 -0.13 2.43 -0.83
C LEU A 111 0.75 3.66 -1.12
N SER A 112 1.92 3.74 -0.51
CA SER A 112 2.93 4.74 -0.84
C SER A 112 3.64 4.40 -2.16
N GLY A 113 4.12 5.42 -2.86
CA GLY A 113 4.86 5.26 -4.11
C GLY A 113 6.37 5.11 -3.92
N ALA A 114 7.09 4.91 -5.03
CA ALA A 114 8.54 4.78 -5.02
C ALA A 114 9.21 6.05 -4.46
N GLY A 115 10.15 5.85 -3.52
CA GLY A 115 10.88 6.94 -2.87
C GLY A 115 10.06 7.73 -1.85
N VAL A 116 8.79 7.35 -1.60
CA VAL A 116 8.00 7.92 -0.50
C VAL A 116 8.26 7.13 0.77
N GLN A 117 8.43 7.85 1.87
CA GLN A 117 8.54 7.26 3.20
C GLN A 117 7.38 7.73 4.06
N VAL A 118 6.83 6.83 4.88
CA VAL A 118 5.69 7.12 5.74
C VAL A 118 6.01 6.70 7.17
N ALA A 119 5.61 7.54 8.13
CA ALA A 119 5.54 7.19 9.54
C ALA A 119 4.08 7.28 9.99
N GLU A 120 3.62 6.27 10.73
CA GLU A 120 2.34 6.29 11.43
C GLU A 120 2.51 6.87 12.83
N ALA A 121 1.64 7.82 13.19
CA ALA A 121 1.55 8.38 14.53
C ALA A 121 0.16 8.11 15.10
N SER A 122 0.06 7.08 15.95
CA SER A 122 -1.16 6.66 16.65
C SER A 122 -1.12 7.05 18.13
N ASN A 123 -2.29 7.14 18.76
CA ASN A 123 -2.46 7.58 20.16
C ASN A 123 -1.92 9.00 20.42
N VAL A 124 -2.06 9.89 19.44
CA VAL A 124 -1.59 11.28 19.51
C VAL A 124 -2.72 12.28 19.41
N ASP A 125 -2.50 13.51 19.87
CA ASP A 125 -3.36 14.64 19.50
C ASP A 125 -2.94 15.18 18.11
N PRO A 126 -3.80 15.05 17.07
CA PRO A 126 -3.47 15.53 15.73
C PRO A 126 -3.19 17.03 15.63
N ALA A 127 -3.67 17.83 16.59
CA ALA A 127 -3.46 19.28 16.61
C ALA A 127 -2.03 19.65 17.01
N THR A 128 -1.40 18.85 17.89
CA THR A 128 -0.13 19.19 18.53
C THR A 128 1.02 18.28 18.14
N VAL A 129 0.77 17.08 17.62
CA VAL A 129 1.81 16.14 17.17
C VAL A 129 2.72 16.74 16.10
N GLN A 130 4.03 16.57 16.31
CA GLN A 130 5.10 17.08 15.46
C GLN A 130 5.76 15.95 14.67
N PHE A 131 6.20 16.26 13.45
CA PHE A 131 6.92 15.29 12.62
C PHE A 131 8.24 14.84 13.24
N GLN A 132 8.94 15.74 13.95
CA GLN A 132 10.26 15.46 14.50
C GLN A 132 10.29 14.25 15.44
N ASP A 133 9.20 14.00 16.16
CA ASP A 133 9.05 12.86 17.07
C ASP A 133 8.96 11.51 16.33
N TYR A 134 8.68 11.54 15.03
CA TYR A 134 8.44 10.38 14.17
C TYR A 134 9.41 10.29 12.98
N ALA A 135 10.39 11.19 12.88
CA ALA A 135 11.35 11.20 11.77
C ALA A 135 12.11 9.86 11.66
N ASP A 136 12.50 9.28 12.80
CA ASP A 136 13.19 7.98 12.87
C ASP A 136 12.26 6.78 12.61
N SER A 137 10.95 7.00 12.54
CA SER A 137 9.93 5.98 12.24
C SER A 137 9.53 5.95 10.76
N LEU A 138 10.15 6.77 9.91
CA LEU A 138 9.90 6.75 8.48
C LEU A 138 10.28 5.40 7.86
N SER A 139 9.32 4.79 7.17
CA SER A 139 9.48 3.50 6.49
C SER A 139 9.12 3.61 5.02
N SER A 140 9.83 2.87 4.18
CA SER A 140 9.53 2.72 2.74
C SER A 140 8.58 1.56 2.45
N ASN A 141 8.02 0.90 3.47
CA ASN A 141 6.99 -0.11 3.25
C ASN A 141 5.77 0.54 2.58
N LEU A 142 5.19 -0.15 1.59
CA LEU A 142 4.13 0.40 0.76
C LEU A 142 2.84 0.64 1.56
N ASP A 143 2.58 -0.19 2.54
CA ASP A 143 1.32 -0.33 3.25
C ASP A 143 1.34 0.26 4.67
N ILE A 144 2.27 1.18 4.98
CA ILE A 144 2.27 1.87 6.28
C ILE A 144 0.96 2.63 6.53
N ILE A 145 0.37 3.25 5.50
CA ILE A 145 -1.00 3.80 5.62
C ILE A 145 -2.04 2.69 5.50
N GLY A 146 -1.78 1.75 4.60
CA GLY A 146 -2.50 0.50 4.49
C GLY A 146 -4.01 0.67 4.43
N HIS A 147 -4.71 -0.24 5.09
CA HIS A 147 -6.17 -0.21 5.19
C HIS A 147 -6.67 0.20 6.58
N ASP A 148 -5.79 0.18 7.57
CA ASP A 148 -5.98 0.29 9.02
C ASP A 148 -6.07 1.73 9.53
N TRP A 149 -5.90 2.72 8.64
CA TRP A 149 -6.40 4.09 8.85
C TRP A 149 -7.91 4.18 9.18
N LYS A 150 -8.64 3.07 9.03
CA LYS A 150 -9.99 2.82 9.54
C LYS A 150 -10.14 1.35 9.94
N TYR A 151 -11.11 1.07 10.79
CA TYR A 151 -11.52 -0.30 11.12
C TYR A 151 -13.04 -0.40 11.16
N PHE A 152 -13.56 -1.63 11.08
CA PHE A 152 -15.00 -1.87 11.20
C PHE A 152 -15.32 -2.26 12.64
N ASP A 153 -16.16 -1.48 13.33
CA ASP A 153 -16.66 -1.82 14.65
C ASP A 153 -17.87 -2.75 14.51
N LEU A 154 -17.72 -3.99 14.97
CA LEU A 154 -18.78 -5.01 14.89
C LEU A 154 -19.95 -4.74 15.83
N ASN A 155 -19.75 -3.99 16.92
CA ASN A 155 -20.79 -3.65 17.88
C ASN A 155 -21.66 -2.49 17.38
N ALA A 156 -21.01 -1.44 16.87
CA ALA A 156 -21.69 -0.27 16.29
C ALA A 156 -22.15 -0.51 14.85
N PHE A 157 -21.62 -1.55 14.20
CA PHE A 157 -21.88 -1.92 12.81
C PHE A 157 -21.56 -0.79 11.81
N GLU A 158 -20.44 -0.11 12.05
CA GLU A 158 -20.00 1.03 11.25
C GLU A 158 -18.48 1.06 11.07
N TRP A 159 -18.02 1.83 10.08
CA TRP A 159 -16.61 2.11 9.90
C TRP A 159 -16.18 3.25 10.80
N ILE A 160 -15.15 3.01 11.61
CA ILE A 160 -14.55 3.98 12.51
C ILE A 160 -13.20 4.43 11.95
N LEU A 161 -12.97 5.74 12.00
CA LEU A 161 -11.66 6.35 11.75
C LEU A 161 -11.10 6.79 13.11
N PRO A 162 -9.94 6.29 13.55
CA PRO A 162 -9.32 6.72 14.80
C PRO A 162 -9.10 8.24 14.81
N SER A 163 -9.56 8.89 15.87
CA SER A 163 -9.48 10.36 15.97
C SER A 163 -8.07 10.88 16.27
N ASP A 164 -7.22 9.99 16.78
CA ASP A 164 -5.88 10.14 17.35
C ASP A 164 -4.79 9.52 16.46
N LEU A 165 -5.07 9.43 15.16
CA LEU A 165 -4.20 8.86 14.15
C LEU A 165 -3.87 9.89 13.07
N VAL A 166 -2.58 10.05 12.78
CA VAL A 166 -2.09 10.80 11.62
C VAL A 166 -0.95 10.05 10.96
N TYR A 167 -0.67 10.40 9.71
CA TYR A 167 0.49 9.90 8.96
C TYR A 167 1.39 11.05 8.57
N PHE A 168 2.69 10.89 8.75
CA PHE A 168 3.69 11.76 8.17
C PHE A 168 4.22 11.13 6.89
N VAL A 169 4.02 11.79 5.76
CA VAL A 169 4.42 11.32 4.44
C VAL A 169 5.53 12.23 3.93
N LYS A 170 6.74 11.68 3.82
CA LYS A 170 7.88 12.32 3.19
C LYS A 170 7.92 11.91 1.72
N THR A 171 7.71 12.86 0.82
CA THR A 171 7.76 12.63 -0.63
C THR A 171 9.19 12.59 -1.13
N ARG A 172 9.37 12.15 -2.39
CA ARG A 172 10.70 11.94 -3.01
C ARG A 172 11.54 13.22 -3.17
N ASP A 173 10.92 14.38 -3.05
CA ASP A 173 11.54 15.72 -3.07
C ASP A 173 11.80 16.25 -1.65
N ASP A 174 11.84 15.37 -0.64
CA ASP A 174 12.06 15.66 0.78
C ASP A 174 11.01 16.57 1.44
N ARG A 175 9.87 16.79 0.77
CA ARG A 175 8.73 17.50 1.35
C ARG A 175 7.94 16.60 2.29
N VAL A 176 7.59 17.11 3.45
CA VAL A 176 6.83 16.35 4.46
C VAL A 176 5.40 16.87 4.56
N TRP A 177 4.45 15.94 4.54
CA TRP A 177 3.03 16.19 4.70
C TRP A 177 2.50 15.47 5.93
N LYS A 178 1.69 16.14 6.75
CA LYS A 178 0.85 15.47 7.75
C LYS A 178 -0.53 15.20 7.15
N LEU A 179 -0.94 13.94 7.16
CA LEU A 179 -2.21 13.45 6.65
C LEU A 179 -3.11 12.99 7.79
N ARG A 180 -4.39 13.36 7.72
CA ARG A 180 -5.44 12.88 8.62
C ARG A 180 -6.70 12.55 7.83
N PHE A 181 -7.10 11.29 7.89
CA PHE A 181 -8.35 10.83 7.29
C PHE A 181 -9.51 11.30 8.16
N MET A 182 -10.49 11.96 7.53
CA MET A 182 -11.57 12.63 8.26
C MET A 182 -12.90 11.92 8.07
N GLU A 183 -13.14 11.37 6.88
CA GLU A 183 -14.41 10.73 6.55
C GLU A 183 -14.24 9.60 5.54
N PHE A 184 -14.90 8.48 5.81
CA PHE A 184 -15.07 7.35 4.89
C PHE A 184 -16.57 7.12 4.70
N GLN A 185 -17.03 7.01 3.45
CA GLN A 185 -18.45 6.79 3.17
C GLN A 185 -18.67 5.52 2.36
N GLY A 186 -19.58 4.69 2.87
CA GLY A 186 -20.01 3.46 2.24
C GLY A 186 -18.90 2.42 2.14
N SER A 187 -19.03 1.49 1.20
CA SER A 187 -18.11 0.35 1.04
C SER A 187 -16.96 0.60 0.06
N LYS A 188 -16.74 1.84 -0.40
CA LYS A 188 -15.88 2.07 -1.58
C LYS A 188 -14.91 3.24 -1.55
N TRP A 189 -15.15 4.39 -0.91
CA TRP A 189 -14.27 5.54 -1.14
C TRP A 189 -14.05 6.44 0.09
N LEU A 190 -12.80 6.88 0.24
CA LEU A 190 -12.45 8.00 1.12
C LEU A 190 -13.20 9.25 0.68
N ARG A 191 -13.84 9.94 1.64
CA ARG A 191 -14.62 11.14 1.36
C ARG A 191 -13.84 12.41 1.67
N SER A 192 -13.07 12.42 2.76
CA SER A 192 -12.34 13.61 3.17
C SER A 192 -10.98 13.26 3.79
N LEU A 193 -9.95 13.96 3.31
CA LEU A 193 -8.56 13.91 3.77
C LEU A 193 -8.14 15.33 4.11
N LYS A 194 -7.65 15.53 5.33
CA LYS A 194 -6.93 16.75 5.69
C LYS A 194 -5.44 16.52 5.43
N LYS A 195 -4.82 17.42 4.68
CA LYS A 195 -3.37 17.47 4.49
C LYS A 195 -2.82 18.79 5.02
N THR A 196 -1.70 18.73 5.71
CA THR A 196 -0.93 19.90 6.16
C THR A 196 0.48 19.78 5.58
N ASP A 197 0.90 20.79 4.84
CA ASP A 197 2.27 20.91 4.33
C ASP A 197 3.19 21.34 5.48
N LEU A 198 4.21 20.54 5.76
CA LEU A 198 5.24 20.85 6.77
C LEU A 198 6.52 21.39 6.13
N GLY A 199 6.53 21.54 4.80
CA GLY A 199 7.66 22.04 4.04
C GLY A 199 8.68 20.96 3.70
N VAL A 200 9.76 21.39 3.06
CA VAL A 200 10.93 20.55 2.77
C VAL A 200 11.76 20.47 4.04
N ILE A 201 11.92 19.27 4.57
CA ILE A 201 12.79 19.02 5.72
C ILE A 201 14.03 18.33 5.17
N SER A 202 14.97 19.15 4.72
CA SER A 202 16.34 18.69 4.48
C SER A 202 16.85 18.16 5.81
N GLY A 203 17.31 16.91 5.85
CA GLY A 203 18.00 16.37 7.00
C GLY A 203 19.07 17.37 7.44
N VAL A 204 19.05 17.76 8.70
CA VAL A 204 20.07 18.64 9.28
C VAL A 204 21.43 18.05 8.95
N GLU A 205 22.28 18.87 8.31
CA GLU A 205 23.70 18.64 8.16
C GLU A 205 24.30 18.21 9.50
N ASP A 206 25.24 17.27 9.42
CA ASP A 206 26.16 16.89 10.49
C ASP A 206 26.46 18.08 11.45
N PRO A 207 26.26 17.96 12.77
CA PRO A 207 26.46 19.05 13.74
C PRO A 207 27.93 19.47 13.94
N SER A 208 28.79 19.29 12.94
CA SER A 208 30.22 19.58 12.99
C SER A 208 30.72 20.50 11.86
N SER A 209 29.96 21.55 11.51
CA SER A 209 30.53 22.65 10.71
C SER A 209 30.24 24.03 11.33
N PRO A 210 31.27 24.85 11.60
CA PRO A 210 31.09 26.13 12.25
C PRO A 210 30.41 27.13 11.31
N LEU A 211 29.43 27.84 11.88
CA LEU A 211 28.68 28.97 11.33
C LEU A 211 29.54 29.89 10.46
N ARG A 212 29.16 30.04 9.19
CA ARG A 212 29.65 31.12 8.34
C ARG A 212 28.59 32.22 8.26
N ILE A 213 28.77 33.24 9.09
CA ILE A 213 28.01 34.50 8.99
C ILE A 213 28.42 35.18 7.68
N LEU A 214 27.48 35.35 6.76
CA LEU A 214 27.64 36.28 5.64
C LEU A 214 26.91 37.57 6.02
N SER A 215 27.70 38.59 6.36
CA SER A 215 27.25 39.97 6.34
C SER A 215 27.24 40.45 4.88
N VAL A 216 26.18 41.13 4.49
CA VAL A 216 26.19 41.94 3.26
C VAL A 216 25.77 43.35 3.66
N SER A 217 26.64 44.28 3.25
CA SER A 217 26.58 45.74 3.37
C SER A 217 25.36 46.38 2.76
#